data_AF-A0A7S4CQF6-F1
#
_entry.id   AF-A0A7S4CQF6-F1
#
_cell.length_a   1.000
_cell.length_b   1.000
_cell.length_c   1.000
_cell.angle_alpha   90.00
_cell.angle_beta   90.00
_cell.angle_gamma   90.00
#
_symmetry.space_group_name_H-M   'P 1'
#
loop_
_entity.id
_entity.type
_entity.pdbx_description
1 polymer ?
#
loop_
_entity_poly.entity_id
_entity_poly.type
_entity_poly.pdbx_seq_one_letter_code
_entity_poly.pdbx_strand_id
1 'polypeptide(L)'
;VLAPGRYRAQLTVRSMAGLARASQSWELAVDNTPPVISELQWAEYGSIGGGTVGFEVLDAESEVRDCEAALGTYKGGNDIVDWEEVTLQGLAGQGERMAALAVLSAALDPAKRYFVTVRC
;
A
#
# COMPACT_ATOMS: atom_id res chain seq x y z
N VAL A 1 21.38 5.18 -11.22
CA VAL A 1 20.15 4.60 -10.64
C VAL A 1 19.02 4.96 -11.59
N LEU A 2 18.17 3.98 -11.98
CA LEU A 2 17.04 4.24 -12.88
C LEU A 2 15.90 4.92 -12.11
N ALA A 3 15.12 5.75 -12.80
CA ALA A 3 13.89 6.33 -12.24
C ALA A 3 12.82 5.25 -12.04
N PRO A 4 11.82 5.46 -11.18
CA PRO A 4 10.69 4.55 -11.08
C PRO A 4 9.96 4.44 -12.44
N GLY A 5 9.39 3.27 -12.71
CA GLY A 5 8.60 2.99 -13.90
C GLY A 5 8.89 1.63 -14.54
N ARG A 6 8.15 1.35 -15.61
CA ARG A 6 8.26 0.10 -16.38
C ARG A 6 9.16 0.30 -17.61
N TYR A 7 10.21 -0.49 -17.68
CA TYR A 7 11.20 -0.49 -18.73
C TYR A 7 11.05 -1.72 -19.60
N ARG A 8 11.25 -1.56 -20.91
CA ARG A 8 11.35 -2.68 -21.84
C ARG A 8 12.76 -2.73 -22.41
N ALA A 9 13.38 -3.90 -22.31
CA ALA A 9 14.71 -4.12 -22.85
C ALA A 9 14.68 -5.21 -23.93
N GLN A 10 15.50 -5.02 -24.96
CA GLN A 10 15.63 -5.95 -26.08
C GLN A 10 17.08 -5.98 -26.52
N LEU A 11 17.64 -7.19 -26.69
CA LEU A 11 18.98 -7.34 -27.23
C LEU A 11 18.92 -7.25 -28.75
N THR A 12 19.74 -6.40 -29.36
CA THR A 12 19.90 -6.33 -30.82
C THR A 12 21.35 -6.64 -31.19
N VAL A 13 21.54 -7.63 -32.07
CA VAL A 13 22.84 -7.97 -32.65
C VAL A 13 22.86 -7.50 -34.09
N ARG A 14 23.93 -6.81 -34.50
CA ARG A 14 24.17 -6.37 -35.88
C ARG A 14 25.50 -6.91 -36.38
N SER A 15 25.51 -7.46 -37.59
CA SER A 15 26.73 -7.94 -38.26
C SER A 15 27.44 -6.81 -39.01
N MET A 16 28.70 -7.04 -39.38
CA MET A 16 29.50 -6.11 -40.19
C MET A 16 28.92 -5.88 -41.60
N ALA A 17 28.10 -6.80 -42.10
CA ALA A 17 27.39 -6.67 -43.37
C ALA A 17 26.07 -5.88 -43.24
N GLY A 18 25.76 -5.34 -42.06
CA GLY A 18 24.58 -4.51 -41.80
C GLY A 18 23.31 -5.28 -41.40
N LEU A 19 23.34 -6.62 -41.40
CA LEU A 19 22.20 -7.46 -40.98
C LEU A 19 21.99 -7.36 -39.47
N ALA A 20 20.74 -7.21 -39.01
CA ALA A 20 20.41 -7.17 -37.60
C ALA A 20 19.35 -8.22 -37.22
N ARG A 21 19.47 -8.77 -36.02
CA ARG A 21 18.41 -9.55 -35.35
C ARG A 21 18.21 -9.04 -33.93
N ALA A 22 16.96 -9.05 -33.47
CA ALA A 22 16.61 -8.72 -32.11
C ALA A 22 16.09 -9.96 -31.37
N SER A 23 16.33 -10.03 -30.05
CA SER A 23 15.75 -11.03 -29.16
C SER A 23 14.27 -10.73 -28.88
N GLN A 24 13.61 -11.61 -28.13
CA GLN A 24 12.40 -11.20 -27.41
C GLN A 24 12.73 -10.07 -26.44
N SER A 25 11.77 -9.17 -26.26
CA SER A 25 11.84 -8.14 -25.23
C SER A 25 11.44 -8.70 -23.87
N TRP A 26 12.05 -8.19 -22.81
CA TRP A 26 11.59 -8.39 -21.44
C TRP A 26 11.21 -7.07 -20.79
N GLU A 27 10.31 -7.13 -19.83
CA GLU A 27 9.89 -5.98 -19.03
C GLU A 27 10.55 -6.01 -17.64
N LEU A 28 10.90 -4.84 -17.14
CA LEU A 28 11.49 -4.60 -15.83
C LEU A 28 10.73 -3.46 -15.17
N ALA A 29 10.09 -3.71 -14.04
CA ALA A 29 9.60 -2.65 -13.18
C ALA A 29 10.73 -2.23 -12.23
N VAL A 30 11.05 -0.93 -12.23
CA VAL A 30 11.87 -0.32 -11.18
C VAL A 30 10.92 0.48 -10.32
N ASP A 31 10.88 0.19 -9.04
CA ASP A 31 10.06 0.91 -8.09
C ASP A 31 10.94 1.46 -6.97
N ASN A 32 10.81 2.74 -6.68
CA ASN A 32 11.41 3.41 -5.54
C ASN A 32 10.47 4.45 -4.90
N THR A 33 9.19 4.39 -5.24
CA THR A 33 8.14 5.28 -4.76
C THR A 33 7.43 4.58 -3.60
N PRO A 34 7.38 5.18 -2.40
CA PRO A 34 6.64 4.59 -1.30
C PRO A 34 5.13 4.66 -1.58
N PRO A 35 4.33 3.71 -1.06
CA PRO A 35 2.89 3.79 -1.11
C PRO A 35 2.36 5.08 -0.47
N VAL A 36 1.29 5.62 -1.04
CA VAL A 36 0.61 6.82 -0.53
C VAL A 36 -0.71 6.41 0.13
N ILE A 37 -0.83 6.70 1.42
CA ILE A 37 -2.07 6.50 2.18
C ILE A 37 -2.92 7.79 2.10
N SER A 38 -4.19 7.64 1.73
CA SER A 38 -5.19 8.71 1.67
C SER A 38 -6.51 8.30 2.33
N GLU A 39 -7.40 9.27 2.54
CA GLU A 39 -8.79 9.04 3.01
C GLU A 39 -8.92 8.25 4.32
N LEU A 40 -7.97 8.41 5.25
CA LEU A 40 -8.03 7.76 6.56
C LEU A 40 -9.23 8.26 7.38
N GLN A 41 -10.18 7.36 7.65
CA GLN A 41 -11.43 7.65 8.34
C GLN A 41 -11.89 6.48 9.20
N TRP A 42 -12.69 6.77 10.22
CA TRP A 42 -13.43 5.72 10.92
C TRP A 42 -14.60 5.28 10.04
N ALA A 43 -14.62 4.02 9.63
CA ALA A 43 -15.70 3.43 8.86
C ALA A 43 -16.90 3.11 9.77
N GLU A 44 -16.65 2.55 10.96
CA GLU A 44 -17.66 2.30 11.99
C GLU A 44 -17.05 2.44 13.39
N TYR A 45 -17.77 3.06 14.32
CA TYR A 45 -17.41 3.08 15.74
C TYR A 45 -18.40 2.22 16.51
N GLY A 46 -17.95 1.05 16.97
CA GLY A 46 -18.74 0.14 17.78
C GLY A 46 -19.01 0.70 19.17
N SER A 47 -20.25 0.56 19.65
CA SER A 47 -20.72 1.03 20.97
C SER A 47 -20.05 0.33 22.16
N ILE A 48 -19.18 -0.65 21.93
CA ILE A 48 -18.41 -1.41 22.91
C ILE A 48 -16.98 -1.65 22.39
N GLY A 49 -16.16 -0.60 22.39
CA GLY A 49 -14.70 -0.75 22.36
C GLY A 49 -14.13 -1.41 21.10
N GLY A 50 -14.51 -0.95 19.92
CA GLY A 50 -13.89 -1.39 18.68
C GLY A 50 -14.30 -0.47 17.55
N GLY A 51 -13.38 -0.20 16.63
CA GLY A 51 -13.65 0.64 15.48
C GLY A 51 -13.04 0.03 14.23
N THR A 52 -13.79 0.11 13.14
CA THR A 52 -13.26 -0.19 11.81
C THR A 52 -12.67 1.09 11.25
N VAL A 53 -11.41 1.04 10.84
CA VAL A 53 -10.73 2.15 10.18
C VAL A 53 -10.66 1.84 8.70
N GLY A 54 -11.19 2.74 7.89
CA GLY A 54 -11.06 2.72 6.45
C GLY A 54 -9.98 3.68 5.99
N PHE A 55 -9.18 3.26 5.02
CA PHE A 55 -8.28 4.14 4.28
C PHE A 55 -8.14 3.66 2.85
N GLU A 56 -7.61 4.53 2.00
CA GLU A 56 -7.19 4.16 0.66
C GLU A 56 -5.68 4.20 0.58
N VAL A 57 -5.11 3.29 -0.21
CA VAL A 57 -3.68 3.21 -0.44
C VAL A 57 -3.41 3.01 -1.92
N LEU A 58 -2.38 3.69 -2.42
CA LEU A 58 -1.97 3.69 -3.80
C LEU A 58 -0.46 3.46 -3.90
N ASP A 59 -0.05 2.53 -4.75
CA ASP A 59 1.33 2.36 -5.21
C ASP A 59 1.30 2.13 -6.71
N ALA A 60 1.83 3.09 -7.48
CA ALA A 60 1.68 3.14 -8.92
C ALA A 60 2.67 2.22 -9.67
N GLU A 61 3.64 1.62 -8.99
CA GLU A 61 4.72 0.89 -9.62
C GLU A 61 4.76 -0.59 -9.21
N SER A 62 4.56 -0.92 -7.93
CA SER A 62 4.67 -2.31 -7.43
C SER A 62 3.40 -2.93 -6.85
N GLU A 63 2.28 -2.18 -6.85
CA GLU A 63 1.04 -2.54 -6.17
C GLU A 63 1.22 -2.61 -4.63
N VAL A 64 0.14 -2.36 -3.89
CA VAL A 64 0.18 -2.46 -2.43
C VAL A 64 -0.05 -3.91 -2.02
N ARG A 65 0.90 -4.50 -1.31
CA ARG A 65 0.84 -5.92 -0.92
C ARG A 65 0.40 -6.15 0.51
N ASP A 66 0.98 -5.38 1.42
CA ASP A 66 0.81 -5.56 2.84
C ASP A 66 0.64 -4.19 3.48
N CYS A 67 -0.35 -4.08 4.36
CA CYS A 67 -0.51 -2.94 5.24
C CYS A 67 -0.89 -3.44 6.62
N GLU A 68 -0.45 -2.71 7.64
CA GLU A 68 -0.77 -2.99 9.04
C GLU A 68 -1.32 -1.72 9.70
N ALA A 69 -2.21 -1.92 10.67
CA ALA A 69 -2.77 -0.84 11.48
C ALA A 69 -2.59 -1.15 12.97
N ALA A 70 -2.34 -0.11 13.74
CA ALA A 70 -2.20 -0.20 15.20
C ALA A 70 -2.97 0.93 15.89
N LEU A 71 -3.25 0.74 17.18
CA LEU A 71 -3.92 1.72 18.02
C LEU A 71 -3.07 2.07 19.24
N GLY A 72 -2.93 3.37 19.50
CA GLY A 72 -2.17 3.85 20.64
C GLY A 72 -2.69 5.13 21.28
N THR A 73 -2.08 5.48 22.41
CA THR A 73 -2.34 6.72 23.16
C THR A 73 -1.53 7.92 22.65
N TYR A 74 -0.57 7.69 21.75
CA TYR A 74 0.26 8.72 21.12
C TYR A 74 0.45 8.43 19.62
N LYS A 75 0.84 9.46 18.85
CA LYS A 75 1.08 9.34 17.41
C LYS A 75 2.18 8.30 17.12
N GLY A 76 1.86 7.28 16.31
CA GLY A 76 2.79 6.19 15.99
C GLY A 76 2.81 5.05 17.01
N GLY A 77 2.04 5.15 18.10
CA GLY A 77 1.97 4.13 19.13
C GLY A 77 1.09 2.94 18.75
N ASN A 78 1.40 1.80 19.38
CA ASN A 78 0.72 0.51 19.28
C ASN A 78 0.46 -0.08 20.69
N ASP A 79 0.35 0.77 21.71
CA ASP A 79 0.26 0.39 23.12
C ASP A 79 -1.12 -0.14 23.55
N ILE A 80 -2.14 -0.01 22.69
CA ILE A 80 -3.51 -0.50 22.94
C ILE A 80 -3.82 -1.71 22.08
N VAL A 81 -3.59 -1.60 20.76
CA VAL A 81 -3.67 -2.70 19.79
C VAL A 81 -2.34 -2.70 19.05
N ASP A 82 -1.68 -3.87 19.03
CA ASP A 82 -0.43 -4.04 18.27
C ASP A 82 -0.70 -3.99 16.76
N TRP A 83 0.34 -4.10 15.95
CA TRP A 83 0.21 -4.14 14.49
C TRP A 83 -0.64 -5.34 14.05
N GLU A 84 -1.80 -5.06 13.48
CA GLU A 84 -2.72 -6.03 12.91
C GLU A 84 -2.75 -5.87 11.39
N GLU A 85 -2.84 -6.99 10.69
CA GLU A 85 -2.90 -7.02 9.23
C GLU A 85 -4.20 -6.38 8.71
N VAL A 86 -4.10 -5.60 7.65
CA VAL A 86 -5.23 -4.90 7.04
C VAL A 86 -5.75 -5.68 5.84
N THR A 87 -7.07 -5.80 5.72
CA THR A 87 -7.68 -6.39 4.52
C THR A 87 -7.66 -5.38 3.38
N LEU A 88 -6.92 -5.70 2.32
CA LEU A 88 -6.83 -4.91 1.09
C LEU A 88 -7.84 -5.42 0.04
N GLN A 89 -8.57 -4.50 -0.59
CA GLN A 89 -9.50 -4.79 -1.67
C GLN A 89 -9.23 -3.87 -2.85
N GLY A 90 -8.97 -4.46 -4.02
CA GLY A 90 -8.79 -3.71 -5.26
C GLY A 90 -10.06 -2.94 -5.64
N LEU A 91 -9.91 -1.65 -5.94
CA LEU A 91 -11.02 -0.83 -6.40
C LEU A 91 -11.23 -1.05 -7.91
N ALA A 92 -12.41 -1.58 -8.28
CA ALA A 92 -12.72 -1.92 -9.67
C ALA A 92 -12.57 -0.69 -10.59
N GLY A 93 -11.75 -0.83 -11.64
CA GLY A 93 -11.47 0.24 -12.61
C GLY A 93 -10.43 1.28 -12.15
N GLN A 94 -9.80 1.10 -10.98
CA GLN A 94 -8.80 2.03 -10.41
C GLN A 94 -7.39 1.42 -10.29
N GLY A 95 -7.14 0.28 -10.92
CA GLY A 95 -5.82 -0.35 -11.09
C GLY A 95 -5.04 -0.55 -9.78
N GLU A 96 -4.19 0.44 -9.49
CA GLU A 96 -3.22 0.49 -8.40
C GLU A 96 -3.78 1.01 -7.06
N ARG A 97 -5.03 1.51 -7.03
CA ARG A 97 -5.70 1.93 -5.79
C ARG A 97 -6.40 0.76 -5.10
N MET A 98 -6.17 0.66 -3.80
CA MET A 98 -6.83 -0.30 -2.94
C MET A 98 -7.60 0.42 -1.84
N ALA A 99 -8.81 -0.06 -1.57
CA ALA A 99 -9.51 0.24 -0.32
C ALA A 99 -9.04 -0.74 0.75
N ALA A 100 -8.82 -0.22 1.95
CA ALA A 100 -8.25 -0.97 3.05
C ALA A 100 -9.13 -0.81 4.29
N LEU A 101 -9.42 -1.92 4.98
CA LEU A 101 -10.21 -1.95 6.20
C LEU A 101 -9.45 -2.66 7.30
N ALA A 102 -9.18 -1.93 8.38
CA ALA A 102 -8.54 -2.44 9.59
C ALA A 102 -9.58 -2.56 10.71
N VAL A 103 -9.64 -3.73 11.36
CA VAL A 103 -10.51 -3.95 12.52
C VAL A 103 -9.65 -3.85 13.78
N LEU A 104 -9.81 -2.77 14.54
CA LEU A 104 -9.09 -2.55 15.79
C LEU A 104 -10.06 -2.72 16.96
N SER A 105 -9.82 -3.72 17.80
CA SER A 105 -10.69 -4.05 18.94
C SER A 105 -9.98 -3.79 20.26
N ALA A 106 -10.53 -2.87 21.06
CA ALA A 106 -10.03 -2.53 22.38
C ALA A 106 -11.08 -1.73 23.17
N ALA A 107 -11.22 -1.99 24.47
CA ALA A 107 -12.08 -1.18 25.33
C ALA A 107 -11.53 0.26 25.43
N LEU A 108 -12.16 1.20 24.73
CA LEU A 108 -11.75 2.61 24.70
C LEU A 108 -12.63 3.46 25.63
N ASP A 109 -11.98 4.40 26.30
CA ASP A 109 -12.63 5.44 27.09
C ASP A 109 -13.03 6.60 26.17
N PRO A 110 -14.33 6.92 26.02
CA PRO A 110 -14.79 7.96 25.12
C PRO A 110 -14.33 9.37 25.52
N ALA A 111 -13.85 9.57 26.76
CA ALA A 111 -13.29 10.84 27.21
C ALA A 111 -11.81 11.02 26.82
N LYS A 112 -11.16 10.00 26.23
CA LYS A 112 -9.75 10.03 25.85
C LYS A 112 -9.56 10.11 24.34
N ARG A 113 -8.43 10.68 23.95
CA ARG A 113 -7.99 10.72 22.56
C ARG A 113 -7.08 9.53 22.28
N TYR A 114 -7.28 8.92 21.12
CA TYR A 114 -6.49 7.81 20.61
C TYR A 114 -5.93 8.16 19.23
N PHE A 115 -4.91 7.42 18.82
CA PHE A 115 -4.24 7.56 17.54
C PHE A 115 -4.22 6.22 16.83
N VAL A 116 -4.80 6.19 15.64
CA VAL A 116 -4.62 5.08 14.70
C VAL A 116 -3.38 5.37 13.87
N THR A 117 -2.52 4.37 13.74
CA THR A 117 -1.34 4.44 12.89
C THR A 117 -1.44 3.35 11.84
N VAL A 118 -1.20 3.69 10.59
CA VAL A 118 -1.16 2.74 9.47
C VAL A 118 0.23 2.76 8.86
N ARG A 119 0.72 1.59 8.46
CA ARG A 119 1.94 1.46 7.65
C ARG A 119 1.72 0.48 6.50
N CYS A 120 2.31 0.85 5.38
CA CYS A 120 2.57 0.08 4.18
C CYS A 120 3.98 0.56 3.75
#